data_AF-A0A0B7BIT2-F1
#
_entry.id   AF-A0A0B7BIT2-F1
#
_cell.length_a   1.000
_cell.length_b   1.000
_cell.length_c   1.000
_cell.angle_alpha   90.00
_cell.angle_beta   90.00
_cell.angle_gamma   90.00
#
_symmetry.space_group_name_H-M   'P 1'
#
loop_
_entity.id
_entity.type
_entity.pdbx_description
1 polymer ?
#
loop_
_entity_poly.entity_id
_entity_poly.type
_entity_poly.pdbx_seq_one_letter_code
_entity_poly.pdbx_strand_id
1 'polypeptide(L)'
;QIITLKCPAAMVWNSLGDSKSNSFLVGSPLDLFPCATSSLPMPPGSNNTYIRSQLKISEQQIIARSIAAEAHWSSDKCQQSTAGYVMSKVLKVLDMLDQHNFDIVDGTYNMDSLYTRIFSITNSKEAGEAPIGD
;
A
#
# COMPACT_ATOMS: atom_id res chain seq x y z
N GLN A 1 -8.69 -1.46 -20.58
CA GLN A 1 -8.79 -2.90 -20.91
C GLN A 1 -7.43 -3.54 -21.17
N ILE A 2 -6.62 -3.06 -22.12
CA ILE A 2 -5.34 -3.73 -22.45
C ILE A 2 -4.33 -3.71 -21.30
N ILE A 3 -4.27 -2.62 -20.54
CA ILE A 3 -3.38 -2.49 -19.37
C ILE A 3 -3.74 -3.53 -18.31
N THR A 4 -5.04 -3.72 -18.02
CA THR A 4 -5.53 -4.79 -17.13
C THR A 4 -4.92 -6.15 -17.52
N LEU A 5 -4.89 -6.50 -18.81
CA LEU A 5 -4.36 -7.80 -19.26
C LEU A 5 -2.83 -7.87 -19.33
N LYS A 6 -2.18 -6.82 -19.83
CA LYS A 6 -0.73 -6.84 -20.13
C LYS A 6 0.13 -6.39 -18.96
N CYS A 7 -0.40 -5.53 -18.10
CA CYS A 7 0.29 -4.99 -16.94
C CYS A 7 -0.68 -4.84 -15.75
N PRO A 8 -1.25 -5.94 -15.23
CA PRO A 8 -2.20 -5.88 -14.12
C PRO A 8 -1.62 -5.22 -12.87
N ALA A 9 -0.31 -5.37 -12.63
CA ALA A 9 0.36 -4.77 -11.48
C ALA A 9 0.27 -3.23 -11.46
N ALA A 10 0.23 -2.58 -12.62
CA ALA A 10 0.06 -1.12 -12.71
C ALA A 10 -1.32 -0.64 -12.23
N MET A 11 -2.27 -1.57 -12.08
CA MET A 11 -3.62 -1.28 -11.60
C MET A 11 -3.81 -1.65 -10.12
N VAL A 12 -2.80 -2.21 -9.47
CA VAL A 12 -2.87 -2.54 -8.03
C VAL A 12 -2.83 -1.24 -7.23
N TRP A 13 -3.59 -1.21 -6.13
CA TRP A 13 -3.59 -0.09 -5.20
C TRP A 13 -2.18 0.28 -4.74
N ASN A 14 -1.93 1.59 -4.66
CA ASN A 14 -0.67 2.14 -4.16
C ASN A 14 -0.95 3.29 -3.18
N SER A 15 -0.20 3.32 -2.08
CA SER A 15 -0.07 4.50 -1.22
C SER A 15 1.28 5.15 -1.45
N LEU A 16 1.30 6.25 -2.19
CA LEU A 16 2.40 7.20 -2.10
C LEU A 16 2.06 8.12 -0.92
N GLY A 17 2.80 7.99 0.18
CA GLY A 17 2.46 8.62 1.47
C GLY A 17 2.12 10.12 1.38
N ASP A 18 1.40 10.60 2.40
CA ASP A 18 0.76 11.92 2.47
C ASP A 18 1.70 13.13 2.25
N SER A 19 3.01 12.92 2.28
CA SER A 19 4.02 13.98 2.31
C SER A 19 4.37 14.57 0.94
N LYS A 20 4.08 13.91 -0.20
CA LYS A 20 4.64 14.35 -1.50
C LYS A 20 3.77 14.33 -2.76
N SER A 21 2.50 13.91 -2.77
CA SER A 21 1.79 13.88 -4.07
C SER A 21 0.28 14.04 -4.05
N ASN A 22 -0.20 14.72 -5.11
CA ASN A 22 -1.59 14.79 -5.56
C ASN A 22 -2.36 13.49 -5.25
N SER A 23 -3.50 13.62 -4.57
CA SER A 23 -4.36 12.52 -4.12
C SER A 23 -4.74 11.52 -5.22
N PHE A 24 -4.66 11.91 -6.50
CA PHE A 24 -4.92 11.07 -7.66
C PHE A 24 -3.90 9.92 -7.86
N LEU A 25 -2.75 9.93 -7.15
CA LEU A 25 -1.76 8.85 -7.19
C LEU A 25 -1.90 7.84 -6.04
N VAL A 26 -2.86 8.08 -5.12
CA VAL A 26 -3.21 7.16 -4.04
C VAL A 26 -4.45 6.39 -4.46
N GLY A 27 -4.44 5.08 -4.26
CA GLY A 27 -5.55 4.21 -4.65
C GLY A 27 -5.21 3.26 -5.80
N SER A 28 -6.22 2.50 -6.24
CA SER A 28 -6.12 1.77 -7.50
C SER A 28 -6.56 2.70 -8.63
N PRO A 29 -5.85 2.73 -9.77
CA PRO A 29 -6.35 3.38 -10.98
C PRO A 29 -7.71 2.84 -11.46
N LEU A 30 -8.14 1.67 -10.96
CA LEU A 30 -9.46 1.12 -11.24
C LEU A 30 -10.59 1.92 -10.56
N ASP A 31 -10.31 2.58 -9.44
CA ASP A 31 -11.31 3.32 -8.64
C ASP A 31 -11.82 4.57 -9.35
N LEU A 32 -11.06 5.04 -10.35
CA LEU A 32 -11.41 6.20 -11.18
C LEU A 32 -12.41 5.86 -12.29
N PHE A 33 -12.64 4.58 -12.59
CA PHE A 33 -13.57 4.19 -13.64
C PHE A 33 -15.02 4.10 -13.13
N PRO A 34 -16.01 4.51 -13.94
CA PRO A 34 -17.42 4.40 -13.58
C PRO A 34 -17.92 2.95 -13.54
N CYS A 35 -17.16 2.00 -14.10
CA CYS A 35 -17.48 0.59 -14.11
C CYS A 35 -16.21 -0.28 -14.29
N ALA A 36 -16.33 -1.58 -14.03
CA ALA A 36 -15.26 -2.54 -14.23
C ALA A 36 -14.74 -2.51 -15.67
N THR A 37 -13.43 -2.70 -15.85
CA THR A 37 -12.81 -2.77 -17.19
C THR A 37 -13.38 -3.90 -18.06
N SER A 38 -13.84 -5.00 -17.47
CA SER A 38 -14.54 -6.09 -18.13
C SER A 38 -15.95 -5.73 -18.62
N SER A 39 -16.52 -4.61 -18.17
CA SER A 39 -17.84 -4.09 -18.58
C SER A 39 -17.76 -3.01 -19.64
N LEU A 40 -16.56 -2.51 -19.95
CA LEU A 40 -16.39 -1.49 -20.99
C LEU A 40 -16.80 -2.02 -22.37
N PRO A 41 -17.28 -1.14 -23.27
CA PRO A 41 -17.57 -1.48 -24.65
C PRO A 41 -16.35 -2.09 -25.35
N MET A 42 -16.57 -3.09 -26.18
CA MET A 42 -15.51 -3.73 -26.98
C MET A 42 -15.90 -3.68 -28.46
N PRO A 43 -14.94 -3.44 -29.37
CA PRO A 43 -15.17 -3.59 -30.81
C PRO A 43 -15.70 -5.00 -31.13
N PRO A 44 -16.55 -5.17 -32.16
CA PRO A 44 -17.06 -6.49 -32.53
C PRO A 44 -15.91 -7.43 -32.90
N GLY A 45 -15.89 -8.62 -32.29
CA GLY A 45 -14.85 -9.61 -32.51
C GLY A 45 -15.26 -10.98 -31.95
N SER A 46 -14.90 -12.05 -32.65
CA SER A 46 -15.21 -13.43 -32.28
C SER A 46 -14.63 -13.83 -30.92
N ASN A 47 -13.51 -13.21 -30.51
CA ASN A 47 -12.81 -13.50 -29.27
C ASN A 47 -13.30 -12.69 -28.06
N ASN A 48 -14.34 -11.85 -28.21
CA ASN A 48 -14.75 -10.93 -27.14
C ASN A 48 -15.18 -11.63 -25.86
N THR A 49 -15.87 -12.77 -25.96
CA THR A 49 -16.27 -13.59 -24.81
C THR A 49 -15.06 -14.10 -24.03
N TYR A 50 -14.04 -14.59 -24.74
CA TYR A 50 -12.78 -15.03 -24.15
C TYR A 50 -12.00 -13.87 -23.52
N ILE A 51 -11.90 -12.73 -24.21
CA ILE A 51 -11.18 -11.57 -23.67
C ILE A 51 -11.88 -11.04 -22.41
N ARG A 52 -13.23 -11.02 -22.38
CA ARG A 52 -13.97 -10.64 -21.18
C ARG A 52 -13.75 -11.58 -20.01
N SER A 53 -13.62 -12.89 -20.23
CA SER A 53 -13.31 -13.82 -19.14
C SER A 53 -11.91 -13.59 -18.58
N GLN A 54 -10.92 -13.35 -19.44
CA GLN A 54 -9.57 -12.99 -19.02
C GLN A 54 -9.52 -11.66 -18.25
N LEU A 55 -10.28 -10.66 -18.69
CA LEU A 55 -10.39 -9.38 -17.98
C LEU A 55 -10.94 -9.57 -16.57
N LYS A 56 -12.01 -10.36 -16.39
CA LYS A 56 -12.59 -10.64 -15.08
C LYS A 56 -11.62 -11.33 -14.13
N ILE A 57 -10.87 -12.32 -14.63
CA ILE A 57 -9.84 -13.02 -13.85
C ILE A 57 -8.76 -12.03 -13.40
N SER A 58 -8.29 -11.20 -14.34
CA SER A 58 -7.27 -10.21 -14.05
C SER A 58 -7.74 -9.16 -13.03
N GLU A 59 -8.98 -8.67 -13.15
CA GLU A 59 -9.60 -7.77 -12.17
C GLU A 59 -9.63 -8.37 -10.77
N GLN A 60 -10.04 -9.62 -10.62
CA GLN A 60 -10.06 -10.30 -9.32
C GLN A 60 -8.65 -10.40 -8.72
N GLN A 61 -7.64 -10.68 -9.54
CA GLN A 61 -6.25 -10.71 -9.07
C GLN A 61 -5.76 -9.32 -8.64
N ILE A 62 -6.14 -8.27 -9.36
CA ILE A 62 -5.81 -6.89 -9.02
C ILE A 62 -6.45 -6.51 -7.70
N ILE A 63 -7.73 -6.82 -7.50
CA ILE A 63 -8.47 -6.55 -6.25
C ILE A 63 -7.80 -7.28 -5.08
N ALA A 64 -7.53 -8.58 -5.21
CA ALA A 64 -6.91 -9.37 -4.14
C ALA A 64 -5.53 -8.83 -3.76
N ARG A 65 -4.71 -8.43 -4.75
CA ARG A 65 -3.41 -7.79 -4.50
C ARG A 65 -3.54 -6.40 -3.90
N SER A 66 -4.56 -5.64 -4.28
CA SER A 66 -4.82 -4.31 -3.74
C SER A 66 -5.14 -4.37 -2.25
N ILE A 67 -6.04 -5.28 -1.86
CA ILE A 67 -6.36 -5.54 -0.45
C ILE A 67 -5.11 -5.97 0.34
N ALA A 68 -4.27 -6.82 -0.26
CA ALA A 68 -3.02 -7.23 0.37
C ALA A 68 -2.02 -6.07 0.52
N ALA A 69 -1.94 -5.19 -0.48
CA ALA A 69 -1.09 -4.00 -0.44
C ALA A 69 -1.56 -3.00 0.62
N GLU A 70 -2.87 -2.77 0.73
CA GLU A 70 -3.49 -1.98 1.81
C GLU A 70 -3.18 -2.56 3.19
N ALA A 71 -3.12 -3.89 3.32
CA ALA A 71 -2.71 -4.58 4.55
C ALA A 71 -1.17 -4.69 4.73
N HIS A 72 -0.39 -3.92 3.96
CA HIS A 72 1.07 -3.94 3.95
C HIS A 72 1.68 -5.34 3.76
N TRP A 73 1.01 -6.19 2.99
CA TRP A 73 1.40 -7.58 2.70
C TRP A 73 1.60 -8.45 3.95
N SER A 74 1.09 -8.00 5.09
CA SER A 74 1.27 -8.65 6.39
C SER A 74 -0.06 -9.26 6.84
N SER A 75 -0.02 -10.52 7.24
CA SER A 75 -1.16 -11.12 7.94
C SER A 75 -1.11 -10.72 9.40
N ASP A 76 -2.26 -10.47 10.03
CA ASP A 76 -2.38 -10.18 11.46
C ASP A 76 -1.63 -11.19 12.34
N LYS A 77 -1.63 -12.47 11.93
CA LYS A 77 -0.91 -13.54 12.64
C LYS A 77 0.61 -13.37 12.58
N CYS A 78 1.14 -12.83 11.48
CA CYS A 78 2.57 -12.57 11.33
C CYS A 78 3.02 -11.46 12.27
N GLN A 79 2.23 -10.38 12.36
CA GLN A 79 2.52 -9.24 13.24
C GLN A 79 2.53 -9.59 14.74
N GLN A 80 1.84 -10.65 15.15
CA GLN A 80 1.83 -11.14 16.54
C GLN A 80 3.12 -11.87 16.93
N SER A 81 3.93 -12.31 15.96
CA SER A 81 5.24 -12.91 16.25
C SER A 81 6.29 -11.84 16.51
N THR A 82 7.31 -12.13 17.33
CA THR A 82 8.44 -11.22 17.55
C THR A 82 9.12 -10.83 16.24
N ALA A 83 9.30 -11.79 15.32
CA ALA A 83 9.91 -11.53 14.02
C ALA A 83 9.04 -10.60 13.15
N GLY A 84 7.73 -10.83 13.08
CA GLY A 84 6.82 -9.97 12.32
C GLY A 84 6.63 -8.58 12.94
N TYR A 85 6.68 -8.47 14.27
CA TYR A 85 6.73 -7.17 14.95
C TYR A 85 7.96 -6.37 14.55
N VAL A 86 9.15 -6.98 14.59
CA VAL A 86 10.41 -6.33 14.17
C VAL A 86 10.35 -5.95 12.68
N MET A 87 9.89 -6.86 11.82
CA MET A 87 9.74 -6.58 10.38
C MET A 87 8.80 -5.39 10.13
N SER A 88 7.67 -5.32 10.83
CA SER A 88 6.72 -4.22 10.71
C SER A 88 7.33 -2.89 11.15
N LYS A 89 8.16 -2.89 12.21
CA LYS A 89 8.91 -1.70 12.63
C LYS A 89 9.93 -1.28 11.58
N VAL A 90 10.70 -2.21 11.02
CA VAL A 90 11.69 -1.92 9.96
C VAL A 90 11.00 -1.34 8.73
N LEU A 91 9.91 -1.95 8.25
CA LEU A 91 9.14 -1.43 7.12
C LEU A 91 8.59 -0.03 7.39
N LYS A 92 8.13 0.24 8.62
CA LYS A 92 7.67 1.58 9.01
C LYS A 92 8.79 2.62 9.02
N VAL A 93 10.01 2.24 9.42
CA VAL A 93 11.17 3.13 9.34
C VAL A 93 11.56 3.39 7.88
N LEU A 94 11.56 2.37 7.02
CA LEU A 94 11.82 2.53 5.59
C LEU A 94 10.80 3.48 4.93
N ASP A 95 9.51 3.33 5.24
CA ASP A 95 8.45 4.22 4.73
C ASP A 95 8.68 5.68 5.16
N MET A 96 9.07 5.91 6.41
CA MET A 96 9.41 7.26 6.90
C MET A 96 10.63 7.86 6.19
N LEU A 97 11.63 7.04 5.87
CA LEU A 97 12.82 7.46 5.14
C LEU A 97 12.49 7.79 3.68
N ASP A 98 11.70 6.96 3.00
CA ASP A 98 11.26 7.18 1.61
C ASP A 98 10.44 8.46 1.47
N GLN A 99 9.61 8.76 2.47
CA GLN A 99 8.80 9.98 2.53
C GLN A 99 9.62 11.23 2.85
N HIS A 100 10.75 11.10 3.56
CA HIS A 100 11.56 12.24 3.95
C HIS A 100 12.14 12.95 2.72
N ASN A 101 12.08 14.28 2.68
CA ASN A 101 12.75 15.05 1.65
C ASN A 101 14.10 15.53 2.16
N PHE A 102 15.19 14.89 1.73
CA PHE A 102 16.53 15.29 2.15
C PHE A 102 17.01 16.59 1.49
N ASP A 103 16.38 17.02 0.40
CA ASP A 103 16.74 18.24 -0.32
C ASP A 103 16.14 19.51 0.33
N ILE A 104 15.15 19.35 1.21
CA ILE A 104 14.46 20.45 1.90
C ILE A 104 14.74 20.31 3.39
N VAL A 105 15.40 21.32 3.98
CA VAL A 105 15.61 21.39 5.43
C VAL A 105 14.72 22.49 5.99
N ASP A 106 13.49 22.14 6.34
CA ASP A 106 12.55 23.00 7.05
C ASP A 106 12.23 22.45 8.45
N GLY A 107 11.27 23.05 9.16
CA GLY A 107 10.84 22.59 10.48
C GLY A 107 10.28 21.15 10.52
N THR A 108 9.89 20.60 9.37
CA THR A 108 9.23 19.29 9.20
C THR A 108 10.17 18.23 8.62
N TYR A 109 11.12 18.64 7.79
CA TYR A 109 12.09 17.80 7.05
C TYR A 109 13.53 17.96 7.54
N ASN A 110 13.72 18.37 8.81
CA ASN A 110 15.03 18.35 9.44
C ASN A 110 15.34 16.98 10.07
N MET A 111 16.64 16.73 10.28
CA MET A 111 17.14 15.49 10.86
C MET A 111 16.57 15.21 12.26
N ASP A 112 16.34 16.24 13.08
CA ASP A 112 15.79 16.08 14.43
C ASP A 112 14.34 15.58 14.39
N SER A 113 13.54 16.08 13.45
CA SER A 113 12.16 15.65 13.23
C SER A 113 12.10 14.22 12.69
N LEU A 114 12.98 13.87 11.76
CA LEU A 114 13.11 12.50 11.25
C LEU A 114 13.54 11.53 12.36
N TYR A 115 14.54 11.91 13.16
CA TYR A 115 15.01 11.10 14.28
C TYR A 115 13.90 10.87 15.31
N THR A 116 13.21 11.94 15.69
CA THR A 116 12.07 11.85 16.60
C THR A 116 11.02 10.93 16.03
N ARG A 117 10.71 11.02 14.74
CA ARG A 117 9.69 10.18 14.09
C ARG A 117 10.07 8.69 14.07
N ILE A 118 11.33 8.37 13.74
CA ILE A 118 11.83 6.98 13.69
C ILE A 118 11.84 6.34 15.07
N PHE A 119 12.37 7.05 16.08
CA PHE A 119 12.62 6.48 17.39
C PHE A 119 11.49 6.71 18.41
N SER A 120 10.59 7.68 18.24
CA SER A 120 9.38 7.78 19.09
C SER A 120 8.43 6.58 18.94
N ILE A 121 8.52 5.86 17.83
CA ILE A 121 7.79 4.61 17.59
C ILE A 121 8.22 3.50 18.59
N THR A 122 9.39 3.59 19.22
CA THR A 122 9.82 2.59 20.22
C THR A 122 9.15 2.79 21.57
N ASN A 123 8.75 4.03 21.92
CA ASN A 123 8.23 4.36 23.25
C ASN A 123 6.71 4.16 23.42
N SER A 124 5.97 3.95 22.34
CA SER A 124 4.49 3.87 22.38
C SER A 124 3.94 2.50 22.83
N LYS A 125 4.78 1.54 23.21
CA LYS A 125 4.35 0.21 23.70
C LYS A 125 5.12 -0.29 24.95
N GLU A 126 5.55 0.63 25.81
CA GLU A 126 5.97 0.29 27.19
C GLU A 126 4.98 0.77 28.26
N ALA A 127 3.86 1.39 27.88
CA ALA A 127 2.77 1.75 28.81
C ALA A 127 1.74 0.62 28.99
N GLY A 128 2.19 -0.63 28.93
CA GLY A 128 1.40 -1.84 29.22
C GLY A 128 1.97 -2.51 30.47
N GLU A 129 1.60 -1.96 31.61
CA GLU A 129 1.87 -2.39 32.98
C GLU A 129 1.97 -3.92 33.14
N ALA A 130 3.11 -4.42 33.62
CA ALA A 130 3.17 -5.68 34.35
C ALA A 130 3.33 -5.32 35.83
N PRO A 131 2.42 -5.75 36.73
CA PRO A 131 2.46 -5.35 38.12
C PRO A 131 3.68 -5.96 38.81
N ILE A 132 4.31 -5.12 39.62
CA ILE A 132 5.30 -5.47 40.64
C ILE A 132 4.63 -6.39 41.67
N GLY A 133 5.29 -7.47 42.05
CA GLY A 133 4.94 -8.27 43.21
C GLY A 133 5.96 -9.38 43.45
N ASP A 134 6.61 -9.30 44.60
CA ASP A 134 7.67 -10.17 45.14
C ASP A 134 7.39 -11.69 45.11
#